data_AF-A0A7R7E1X3-F1
#
_entry.id   AF-A0A7R7E1X3-F1
#
_cell.length_a   1.000
_cell.length_b   1.000
_cell.length_c   1.000
_cell.angle_alpha   90.00
_cell.angle_beta   90.00
_cell.angle_gamma   90.00
#
_symmetry.space_group_name_H-M   'P 1'
#
loop_
_entity.id
_entity.type
_entity.pdbx_description
1 polymer ?
#
loop_
_entity_poly.entity_id
_entity_poly.type
_entity_poly.pdbx_seq_one_letter_code
_entity_poly.pdbx_strand_id
1 'polypeptide(L)'
;MTNELRDYLKSRHRELLDKITPLRAEIAERQSYLVALEAELADVEKSSAAIGMVNGVQTADHRKEGGIRRGTIKDYVVQVLSDYPDGLVALDILTKINERFDTEFTRTSLSPQLSRLAHDQIVGRRGLVWYLVKSSGPDIPSGPVTGEMAERLNAPDSKSGEVGSSKNTTASGGSNPPLSALSRTKESLLSGSNLFGPLIPLKSPDWAKKGG
;
A
#
# COMPACT_ATOMS: atom_id res chain seq x y z
N MET A 1 3.65 -37.64 -35.19
CA MET A 1 3.23 -37.41 -33.79
C MET A 1 2.51 -38.66 -33.32
N THR A 2 2.97 -39.29 -32.25
CA THR A 2 2.43 -40.55 -31.74
C THR A 2 1.05 -40.33 -31.10
N ASN A 3 0.16 -41.33 -31.17
CA ASN A 3 -1.17 -41.24 -30.57
C ASN A 3 -1.10 -41.05 -29.04
N GLU A 4 -0.06 -41.59 -28.40
CA GLU A 4 0.21 -41.45 -26.96
C GLU A 4 0.34 -39.98 -26.51
N LEU A 5 1.03 -39.14 -27.28
CA LEU A 5 1.17 -37.72 -26.97
C LEU A 5 -0.19 -37.00 -27.05
N ARG A 6 -1.02 -37.36 -28.03
CA ARG A 6 -2.35 -36.78 -28.19
C ARG A 6 -3.24 -37.12 -27.00
N ASP A 7 -3.18 -38.37 -26.52
CA ASP A 7 -3.99 -38.82 -25.40
C ASP A 7 -3.52 -38.21 -24.08
N TYR A 8 -2.21 -38.08 -23.87
CA TYR A 8 -1.65 -37.34 -22.75
C TYR A 8 -2.13 -35.89 -22.70
N LEU A 9 -2.07 -35.16 -23.83
CA LEU A 9 -2.52 -33.76 -23.90
C LEU A 9 -4.01 -33.63 -23.60
N LYS A 10 -4.85 -34.55 -24.09
CA LYS A 10 -6.29 -34.58 -23.76
C LYS A 10 -6.54 -34.83 -22.28
N SER A 11 -5.85 -35.79 -21.69
CA SER A 11 -5.95 -36.09 -20.25
C SER A 11 -5.54 -34.89 -19.41
N ARG A 12 -4.40 -34.27 -19.75
CA ARG A 12 -3.89 -33.09 -19.04
C ARG A 12 -4.80 -31.88 -19.20
N HIS A 13 -5.38 -31.67 -20.38
CA HIS A 13 -6.33 -30.59 -20.62
C HIS A 13 -7.58 -30.74 -19.73
N ARG A 14 -8.12 -31.97 -19.62
CA ARG A 14 -9.26 -32.26 -18.74
C ARG A 14 -8.91 -31.99 -17.27
N GLU A 15 -7.78 -32.49 -16.80
CA GLU A 15 -7.32 -32.27 -15.42
C GLU A 15 -7.19 -30.76 -15.09
N LEU A 16 -6.67 -29.97 -16.03
CA LEU A 16 -6.56 -28.53 -15.86
C LEU A 16 -7.94 -27.84 -15.84
N LEU A 17 -8.88 -28.28 -16.68
CA LEU A 17 -10.25 -27.76 -16.66
C LEU A 17 -10.95 -28.09 -15.34
N ASP A 18 -10.78 -29.31 -14.82
CA ASP A 18 -11.34 -29.74 -13.54
C ASP A 18 -10.79 -28.89 -12.37
N LYS A 19 -9.56 -28.38 -12.49
CA LYS A 19 -8.96 -27.46 -11.51
C LYS A 19 -9.38 -26.00 -11.70
N ILE A 20 -9.49 -25.54 -12.95
CA ILE A 20 -9.84 -24.14 -13.25
C ILE A 20 -11.29 -23.83 -12.90
N THR A 21 -12.20 -24.79 -13.11
CA THR A 21 -13.64 -24.61 -12.89
C THR A 21 -13.99 -24.20 -11.44
N PRO A 22 -13.55 -24.92 -10.39
CA PRO A 22 -13.85 -24.53 -9.01
C PRO A 22 -13.20 -23.21 -8.61
N LEU A 23 -11.97 -22.92 -9.06
CA LEU A 23 -11.30 -21.65 -8.76
C LEU A 23 -12.05 -20.45 -9.37
N ARG A 24 -12.59 -20.61 -10.57
CA ARG A 24 -13.43 -19.57 -11.19
C ARG A 24 -14.73 -19.35 -10.42
N ALA A 25 -15.35 -20.43 -9.93
CA ALA A 25 -16.54 -20.33 -9.08
C ALA A 25 -16.23 -19.61 -7.77
N GLU A 26 -15.12 -19.95 -7.11
CA GLU A 26 -14.68 -19.30 -5.87
C GLU A 26 -14.38 -17.80 -6.08
N ILE A 27 -13.72 -17.43 -7.18
CA ILE A 27 -13.49 -16.02 -7.51
C ILE A 27 -14.82 -15.28 -7.69
N ALA A 28 -15.78 -15.87 -8.40
CA ALA A 28 -17.10 -15.25 -8.62
C ALA A 28 -17.87 -15.06 -7.30
N GLU A 29 -17.80 -16.03 -6.38
CA GLU A 29 -18.41 -15.95 -5.04
C GLU A 29 -17.75 -14.85 -4.19
N ARG A 30 -16.42 -14.75 -4.19
CA ARG A 30 -15.73 -13.67 -3.46
C ARG A 30 -16.05 -12.30 -4.05
N GLN A 31 -16.21 -12.19 -5.37
CA GLN A 31 -16.59 -10.94 -6.02
C GLN A 31 -18.02 -10.52 -5.66
N SER A 32 -18.99 -11.45 -5.62
CA SER A 32 -20.35 -11.11 -5.18
C SER A 32 -20.40 -10.68 -3.71
N TYR A 33 -19.59 -11.31 -2.86
CA TYR A 33 -19.46 -10.91 -1.45
C TYR A 33 -18.88 -9.50 -1.29
N LEU A 34 -17.85 -9.13 -2.04
CA LEU A 34 -17.29 -7.77 -2.02
C LEU A 34 -18.32 -6.72 -2.45
N VAL A 35 -19.07 -6.98 -3.53
CA VAL A 35 -20.13 -6.07 -3.99
C VAL A 35 -21.21 -5.88 -2.92
N ALA A 36 -21.56 -6.93 -2.18
CA ALA A 36 -22.53 -6.84 -1.08
C ALA A 36 -22.00 -5.95 0.07
N LEU A 37 -20.74 -6.14 0.48
CA LEU A 37 -20.11 -5.32 1.52
C LEU A 37 -19.94 -3.85 1.10
N GLU A 38 -19.60 -3.58 -0.15
CA GLU A 38 -19.50 -2.22 -0.68
C GLU A 38 -20.88 -1.51 -0.64
N ALA A 39 -21.96 -2.22 -0.93
CA ALA A 39 -23.31 -1.69 -0.81
C ALA A 39 -23.69 -1.39 0.66
N GLU A 40 -23.38 -2.30 1.59
CA GLU A 40 -23.59 -2.06 3.02
C GLU A 40 -22.80 -0.85 3.54
N LEU A 41 -21.54 -0.70 3.13
CA LEU A 41 -20.70 0.43 3.51
C LEU A 41 -21.27 1.76 2.98
N ALA A 42 -21.74 1.79 1.73
CA ALA A 42 -22.39 2.96 1.16
C ALA A 42 -23.67 3.36 1.93
N ASP A 43 -24.46 2.39 2.40
CA ASP A 43 -25.64 2.64 3.23
C ASP A 43 -25.29 3.20 4.61
N VAL A 44 -24.21 2.70 5.23
CA VAL A 44 -23.68 3.23 6.50
C VAL A 44 -23.17 4.66 6.34
N GLU A 45 -22.42 4.96 5.27
CA GLU A 45 -21.92 6.30 4.97
C GLU A 45 -23.07 7.30 4.72
N LYS A 46 -24.10 6.87 3.99
CA LYS A 46 -25.31 7.68 3.78
C LYS A 46 -26.03 7.98 5.09
N SER A 47 -26.13 6.98 5.97
CA SER A 47 -26.75 7.11 7.28
C SER A 47 -25.93 8.00 8.22
N SER A 48 -24.61 7.88 8.21
CA SER A 48 -23.71 8.71 9.03
C SER A 48 -23.72 10.17 8.58
N ALA A 49 -23.75 10.42 7.26
CA ALA A 49 -23.90 11.77 6.70
C ALA A 49 -25.22 12.41 7.15
N ALA A 50 -26.32 11.67 7.15
CA ALA A 50 -27.61 12.16 7.64
C ALA A 50 -27.58 12.51 9.14
N ILE A 51 -26.92 11.70 9.96
CA ILE A 51 -26.76 11.96 11.41
C ILE A 51 -25.88 13.20 11.65
N GLY A 52 -24.79 13.36 10.89
CA GLY A 52 -23.90 14.52 10.98
C GLY A 52 -24.58 15.85 10.67
N MET A 53 -25.62 15.85 9.83
CA MET A 53 -26.43 17.05 9.57
C MET A 53 -27.42 17.39 10.70
N VAL A 54 -27.89 16.39 11.45
CA VAL A 54 -28.85 16.59 12.56
C VAL A 54 -28.11 17.04 13.84
N ASN A 55 -26.91 16.52 14.08
CA ASN A 55 -26.03 16.98 15.13
C ASN A 55 -25.15 18.12 14.61
N GLY A 56 -25.78 19.27 14.33
CA GLY A 56 -25.11 20.57 14.21
C GLY A 56 -24.45 21.00 15.53
N VAL A 57 -23.64 20.13 16.12
CA VAL A 57 -22.62 20.47 17.09
C VAL A 57 -21.62 21.29 16.30
N GLN A 58 -21.84 22.60 16.35
CA GLN A 58 -20.78 23.58 16.24
C GLN A 58 -19.69 23.13 17.22
N THR A 59 -18.73 22.34 16.74
CA THR A 59 -17.43 22.25 17.41
C THR A 59 -16.77 23.60 17.17
N ALA A 60 -17.22 24.55 17.98
CA ALA A 60 -16.61 25.83 18.16
C ALA A 60 -15.12 25.62 18.46
N ASP A 61 -14.30 26.31 17.68
CA ASP A 61 -13.10 26.98 18.15
C ASP A 61 -12.27 26.28 19.24
N HIS A 62 -11.66 25.17 18.84
CA HIS A 62 -10.26 24.98 19.19
C HIS A 62 -9.36 25.21 17.96
N ARG A 63 -9.61 26.34 17.27
CA ARG A 63 -8.55 27.09 16.60
C ARG A 63 -7.60 27.60 17.67
N LYS A 64 -6.71 26.74 18.15
CA LYS A 64 -5.38 27.24 18.50
C LYS A 64 -4.73 27.61 17.19
N GLU A 65 -4.64 28.91 17.00
CA GLU A 65 -3.84 29.60 16.01
C GLU A 65 -2.48 28.91 15.83
N GLY A 66 -2.41 28.10 14.80
CA GLY A 66 -1.19 27.57 14.24
C GLY A 66 -1.47 27.44 12.76
N GLY A 67 -1.56 28.59 12.07
CA GLY A 67 -1.81 28.64 10.63
C GLY A 67 -0.98 27.55 9.96
N ILE A 68 -1.65 26.69 9.17
CA ILE A 68 -1.12 25.46 8.58
C ILE A 68 0.28 25.74 8.08
N ARG A 69 1.28 25.50 8.92
CA ARG A 69 2.67 25.60 8.51
C ARG A 69 2.77 24.46 7.52
N ARG A 70 3.10 24.75 6.27
CA ARG A 70 3.44 23.73 5.27
C ARG A 70 4.63 22.96 5.82
N GLY A 71 4.32 21.94 6.62
CA GLY A 71 5.28 21.06 7.24
C GLY A 71 5.77 20.09 6.19
N THR A 72 6.98 19.61 6.40
CA THR A 72 7.44 18.43 5.66
C THR A 72 6.70 17.20 6.17
N ILE A 73 6.69 16.12 5.40
CA ILE A 73 6.12 14.83 5.83
C ILE A 73 6.70 14.38 7.20
N LYS A 74 7.95 14.74 7.50
CA LYS A 74 8.61 14.45 8.77
C LYS A 74 7.89 15.13 9.94
N ASP A 75 7.52 16.40 9.79
CA ASP A 75 6.83 17.18 10.81
C ASP A 75 5.44 16.59 11.09
N TYR A 76 4.72 16.19 10.04
CA TYR A 76 3.41 15.57 10.17
C TYR A 76 3.47 14.20 10.86
N VAL A 77 4.49 13.38 10.59
CA VAL A 77 4.68 12.11 11.32
C VAL A 77 4.85 12.35 12.81
N VAL A 78 5.70 13.32 13.20
CA VAL A 78 5.93 13.65 14.61
C VAL A 78 4.65 14.17 15.27
N GLN A 79 3.91 15.03 14.58
CA GLN A 79 2.66 15.60 15.08
C GLN A 79 1.53 14.56 15.18
N VAL A 80 1.49 13.57 14.29
CA VAL A 80 0.56 12.44 14.44
C VAL A 80 0.99 11.58 15.63
N LEU A 81 2.26 11.16 15.71
CA LEU A 81 2.73 10.30 16.80
C LEU A 81 2.70 10.97 18.19
N SER A 82 2.67 12.31 18.27
CA SER A 82 2.46 13.00 19.56
C SER A 82 1.05 12.80 20.13
N ASP A 83 0.06 12.56 19.27
CA ASP A 83 -1.33 12.33 19.69
C ASP A 83 -1.59 10.84 20.03
N TYR A 84 -0.71 9.94 19.58
CA TYR A 84 -0.81 8.49 19.79
C TYR A 84 0.44 7.97 20.53
N PRO A 85 0.49 8.09 21.87
CA PRO A 85 1.67 7.73 22.66
C PRO A 85 2.02 6.23 22.61
N ASP A 86 1.03 5.37 22.35
CA ASP A 86 1.23 3.93 22.17
C ASP A 86 1.88 3.58 20.81
N GLY A 87 1.92 4.56 19.91
CA GLY A 87 2.42 4.42 18.55
C GLY A 87 1.37 3.93 17.55
N LEU A 88 1.77 3.87 16.28
CA LEU A 88 0.93 3.47 15.16
C LEU A 88 1.71 2.63 14.14
N VAL A 89 0.98 1.82 13.36
CA VAL A 89 1.58 1.15 12.19
C VAL A 89 1.80 2.18 11.09
N ALA A 90 2.81 1.97 10.24
CA ALA A 90 3.15 2.90 9.18
C ALA A 90 1.97 3.26 8.25
N LEU A 91 1.08 2.30 7.96
CA LEU A 91 -0.09 2.57 7.13
C LEU A 91 -1.09 3.50 7.83
N ASP A 92 -1.32 3.29 9.12
CA ASP A 92 -2.23 4.11 9.92
C ASP A 92 -1.69 5.53 10.10
N ILE A 93 -0.37 5.67 10.26
CA ILE A 93 0.29 6.99 10.27
C ILE A 93 -0.01 7.73 8.97
N LEU A 94 0.11 7.06 7.82
CA LEU A 94 -0.16 7.69 6.52
C LEU A 94 -1.61 8.15 6.41
N THR A 95 -2.56 7.28 6.77
CA THR A 95 -3.99 7.58 6.76
C THR A 95 -4.28 8.79 7.63
N LYS A 96 -3.71 8.84 8.85
CA LYS A 96 -3.90 9.97 9.77
C LYS A 96 -3.25 11.26 9.31
N ILE A 97 -2.12 11.21 8.61
CA ILE A 97 -1.52 12.39 7.99
C ILE A 97 -2.43 12.92 6.87
N ASN A 98 -2.86 12.06 5.96
CA ASN A 98 -3.70 12.46 4.83
C ASN A 98 -5.05 13.02 5.30
N GLU A 99 -5.69 12.38 6.29
CA GLU A 99 -6.93 12.82 6.92
C GLU A 99 -6.79 14.17 7.64
N ARG A 100 -5.72 14.36 8.42
CA ARG A 100 -5.56 15.55 9.26
C ARG A 100 -5.10 16.79 8.49
N PHE A 101 -4.25 16.61 7.49
CA PHE A 101 -3.61 17.71 6.78
C PHE A 101 -4.15 17.93 5.37
N ASP A 102 -5.16 17.17 4.95
CA ASP A 102 -5.74 17.21 3.59
C ASP A 102 -4.65 17.08 2.51
N THR A 103 -3.81 16.06 2.69
CA THR A 103 -2.67 15.76 1.80
C THR A 103 -2.81 14.37 1.21
N GLU A 104 -2.14 14.11 0.09
CA GLU A 104 -2.17 12.81 -0.61
C GLU A 104 -0.77 12.21 -0.69
N PHE A 105 -0.19 11.83 0.46
CA PHE A 105 1.12 11.18 0.48
C PHE A 105 1.01 9.70 0.10
N THR A 106 1.98 9.21 -0.68
CA THR A 106 2.06 7.80 -1.09
C THR A 106 2.87 6.97 -0.10
N ARG A 107 2.52 5.68 0.04
CA ARG A 107 3.20 4.75 0.97
C ARG A 107 4.71 4.63 0.76
N THR A 108 5.17 4.76 -0.48
CA THR A 108 6.59 4.67 -0.85
C THR A 108 7.42 5.80 -0.25
N SER A 109 6.80 6.97 0.00
CA SER A 109 7.47 8.13 0.59
C SER A 109 7.65 8.01 2.10
N LEU A 110 6.82 7.24 2.80
CA LEU A 110 6.80 7.20 4.26
C LEU A 110 7.90 6.32 4.88
N SER A 111 8.18 5.16 4.29
CA SER A 111 9.16 4.20 4.86
C SER A 111 10.59 4.79 4.95
N PRO A 112 11.11 5.47 3.92
CA PRO A 112 12.40 6.15 4.02
C PRO A 112 12.42 7.23 5.11
N GLN A 113 11.31 7.94 5.31
CA GLN A 113 11.22 9.04 6.29
C GLN A 113 11.20 8.53 7.73
N LEU A 114 10.44 7.46 7.99
CA LEU A 114 10.42 6.79 9.30
C LEU A 114 11.81 6.24 9.66
N SER A 115 12.53 5.68 8.68
CA SER A 115 13.90 5.20 8.90
C SER A 115 14.87 6.33 9.29
N ARG A 116 14.74 7.52 8.67
CA ARG A 116 15.56 8.69 9.03
C ARG A 116 15.23 9.20 10.42
N LEU A 117 13.93 9.33 10.72
CA LEU A 117 13.46 9.72 12.06
C LEU A 117 13.93 8.76 13.15
N ALA A 118 14.03 7.47 12.84
CA ALA A 118 14.53 6.46 13.75
C ALA A 118 16.03 6.60 14.01
N HIS A 119 16.80 6.85 12.94
CA HIS A 119 18.23 7.13 13.04
C HIS A 119 18.51 8.40 13.87
N ASP A 120 17.68 9.43 13.71
CA ASP A 120 17.74 10.68 14.49
C ASP A 120 17.26 10.50 15.94
N GLN A 121 16.87 9.29 16.35
CA GLN A 121 16.30 8.97 17.66
C GLN A 121 15.05 9.78 18.05
N ILE A 122 14.31 10.29 17.05
CA ILE A 122 13.05 11.02 17.27
C ILE A 122 11.89 10.02 17.41
N VAL A 123 11.89 8.95 16.62
CA VAL A 123 10.90 7.87 16.69
C VAL A 123 11.57 6.54 16.99
N GLY A 124 10.88 5.69 17.74
CA GLY A 124 11.28 4.32 18.02
C GLY A 124 10.39 3.35 17.27
N ARG A 125 10.83 2.10 17.17
CA ARG A 125 10.05 1.02 16.56
C ARG A 125 9.99 -0.19 17.48
N ARG A 126 8.77 -0.66 17.76
CA ARG A 126 8.48 -1.89 18.51
C ARG A 126 7.68 -2.82 17.60
N GLY A 127 8.35 -3.80 17.00
CA GLY A 127 7.73 -4.67 15.99
C GLY A 127 7.31 -3.90 14.74
N LEU A 128 6.01 -3.80 14.50
CA LEU A 128 5.40 -3.04 13.39
C LEU A 128 4.92 -1.63 13.79
N VAL A 129 4.94 -1.34 15.09
CA VAL A 129 4.44 -0.09 15.66
C VAL A 129 5.58 0.91 15.80
N TRP A 130 5.35 2.12 15.30
CA TRP A 130 6.23 3.26 15.43
C TRP A 130 5.71 4.18 16.52
N TYR A 131 6.55 4.62 17.43
CA TYR A 131 6.17 5.47 18.56
C TYR A 131 7.15 6.63 18.71
N LEU A 132 6.71 7.72 19.34
CA LEU A 132 7.58 8.86 19.60
C LEU A 132 8.55 8.53 20.74
N VAL A 133 9.85 8.72 20.54
CA VAL A 133 10.81 8.65 21.65
C VAL A 133 10.61 9.94 22.43
N LYS A 134 10.00 9.84 23.62
CA LYS A 134 9.93 10.99 24.52
C LYS A 134 11.37 11.37 24.82
N SER A 135 11.82 12.52 24.33
CA SER A 135 13.08 13.12 24.74
C SER A 135 12.94 13.47 26.22
N SER A 136 13.08 12.47 27.09
CA SER A 136 13.47 12.71 28.46
C SER A 136 14.75 13.52 28.36
N GLY A 137 14.70 14.76 28.85
CA GLY A 137 15.87 15.61 28.94
C GLY A 137 17.06 14.83 29.54
N PRO A 138 18.28 15.26 29.25
CA PRO A 138 19.48 14.52 29.59
C PRO A 138 19.62 14.35 31.10
N ASP A 139 19.20 13.21 31.66
CA ASP A 139 19.92 12.63 32.79
C ASP A 139 21.16 11.94 32.22
N ILE A 140 22.08 12.79 31.77
CA ILE A 140 23.49 12.45 31.56
C ILE A 140 24.04 12.10 32.95
N PRO A 141 24.64 10.91 33.11
CA PRO A 141 26.03 10.93 33.47
C PRO A 141 26.83 10.60 32.23
N SER A 142 27.67 11.56 31.86
CA SER A 142 28.62 11.47 30.79
C SER A 142 29.56 10.31 31.12
N GLY A 143 29.29 9.15 30.53
CA GLY A 143 30.35 8.18 30.30
C GLY A 143 31.35 8.83 29.35
N PRO A 144 32.60 9.08 29.77
CA PRO A 144 33.58 9.71 28.92
C PRO A 144 33.86 8.81 27.72
N VAL A 145 33.90 9.45 26.56
CA VAL A 145 34.48 8.96 25.33
C VAL A 145 35.95 8.58 25.62
N THR A 146 36.23 7.32 25.94
CA THR A 146 37.59 6.77 25.85
C THR A 146 37.75 6.15 24.48
N GLY A 147 38.00 7.04 23.52
CA GLY A 147 38.48 6.72 22.19
C GLY A 147 39.78 7.48 21.91
N GLU A 148 40.80 7.34 22.76
CA GLU A 148 42.19 7.65 22.39
C GLU A 148 43.19 7.07 23.40
N MET A 149 44.31 6.58 22.86
CA MET A 149 45.52 6.00 23.50
C MET A 149 45.59 4.47 23.64
N ALA A 150 46.02 3.81 22.57
CA ALA A 150 47.27 3.02 22.59
C ALA A 150 47.67 2.59 21.17
N GLU A 151 48.15 3.55 20.38
CA GLU A 151 49.20 3.27 19.42
C GLU A 151 50.48 3.04 20.23
N ARG A 152 51.04 1.82 20.20
CA ARG A 152 52.50 1.56 20.09
C ARG A 152 52.89 0.07 20.22
N LEU A 153 53.71 -0.34 19.24
CA LEU A 153 54.66 -1.48 19.19
C LEU A 153 54.14 -2.86 18.72
N ASN A 154 54.15 -3.08 17.40
CA ASN A 154 55.17 -3.97 16.81
C ASN A 154 55.25 -3.82 15.28
N ALA A 155 56.44 -3.48 14.79
CA ALA A 155 56.84 -3.55 13.39
C ALA A 155 57.50 -4.94 13.11
N PRO A 156 58.20 -5.15 11.98
CA PRO A 156 57.66 -5.72 10.74
C PRO A 156 58.38 -7.00 10.32
N ASP A 157 57.74 -7.91 9.55
CA ASP A 157 58.50 -8.66 8.53
C ASP A 157 57.63 -9.41 7.49
N SER A 158 58.01 -9.21 6.22
CA SER A 158 58.06 -10.20 5.13
C SER A 158 56.87 -11.14 4.84
N LYS A 159 56.18 -10.92 3.70
CA LYS A 159 56.43 -11.69 2.45
C LYS A 159 55.48 -11.31 1.30
N SER A 160 56.13 -10.86 0.24
CA SER A 160 55.92 -11.13 -1.19
C SER A 160 54.86 -12.17 -1.59
N GLY A 161 54.07 -11.84 -2.62
CA GLY A 161 53.31 -12.78 -3.44
C GLY A 161 52.23 -12.06 -4.26
N GLU A 162 52.57 -11.62 -5.47
CA GLU A 162 52.06 -12.20 -6.74
C GLU A 162 50.70 -11.61 -7.16
N VAL A 163 50.71 -10.59 -8.03
CA VAL A 163 50.51 -10.69 -9.49
C VAL A 163 49.20 -11.42 -9.85
N GLY A 164 48.20 -10.63 -10.23
CA GLY A 164 46.92 -11.14 -10.72
C GLY A 164 46.15 -10.10 -11.51
N SER A 165 46.65 -9.80 -12.71
CA SER A 165 45.90 -9.13 -13.78
C SER A 165 44.48 -9.68 -13.92
N SER A 166 43.48 -8.81 -13.99
CA SER A 166 42.28 -9.05 -14.79
C SER A 166 41.66 -7.72 -15.21
N LYS A 167 42.04 -7.32 -16.42
CA LYS A 167 41.31 -6.38 -17.25
C LYS A 167 40.02 -7.08 -17.71
N ASN A 168 38.86 -6.64 -17.24
CA ASN A 168 37.60 -6.91 -17.93
C ASN A 168 37.08 -5.62 -18.54
N THR A 169 37.58 -5.38 -19.75
CA THR A 169 36.93 -4.59 -20.78
C THR A 169 35.70 -5.38 -21.24
N THR A 170 34.50 -4.87 -21.04
CA THR A 170 33.34 -5.27 -21.85
C THR A 170 32.52 -4.04 -22.14
N ALA A 171 32.70 -3.56 -23.36
CA ALA A 171 31.79 -2.65 -24.02
C ALA A 171 30.41 -3.31 -24.12
N SER A 172 29.37 -2.56 -23.77
CA SER A 172 28.04 -2.79 -24.30
C SER A 172 27.35 -1.44 -24.42
N GLY A 173 27.48 -0.85 -25.61
CA GLY A 173 26.66 0.27 -26.03
C GLY A 173 25.20 -0.17 -26.10
N GLY A 174 24.41 0.31 -25.14
CA GLY A 174 22.95 0.28 -25.20
C GLY A 174 22.45 1.58 -25.79
N SER A 175 22.38 1.66 -27.11
CA SER A 175 21.60 2.68 -27.82
C SER A 175 20.12 2.48 -27.45
N ASN A 176 19.55 3.38 -26.65
CA ASN A 176 18.11 3.50 -26.50
C ASN A 176 17.56 4.18 -27.76
N PRO A 177 16.70 3.53 -28.58
CA PRO A 177 15.90 4.24 -29.56
C PRO A 177 14.75 5.01 -28.86
N PRO A 178 14.40 6.22 -29.32
CA PRO A 178 13.22 6.92 -28.84
C PRO A 178 11.95 6.21 -29.32
N LEU A 179 11.14 5.70 -28.38
CA LEU A 179 9.78 5.23 -28.65
C LEU A 179 8.83 6.42 -28.85
N SER A 180 8.97 7.08 -29.99
CA SER A 180 7.99 8.04 -30.51
C SER A 180 7.57 7.58 -31.91
N ALA A 181 6.59 6.69 -31.99
CA ALA A 181 5.65 6.50 -33.12
C ALA A 181 4.98 5.13 -33.04
N LEU A 182 3.84 5.06 -32.35
CA LEU A 182 2.79 4.10 -32.71
C LEU A 182 1.48 4.87 -32.79
N SER A 183 1.34 5.53 -33.94
CA SER A 183 0.04 5.83 -34.54
C SER A 183 -0.74 4.53 -34.63
N ARG A 184 -1.77 4.37 -33.80
CA ARG A 184 -2.77 3.32 -34.01
C ARG A 184 -4.15 3.96 -33.99
N THR A 185 -4.56 4.29 -35.20
CA THR A 185 -5.93 4.20 -35.72
C THR A 185 -6.84 3.34 -34.84
N LYS A 186 -7.88 3.96 -34.28
CA LYS A 186 -9.14 3.31 -33.94
C LYS A 186 -10.27 4.13 -34.55
N GLU A 187 -10.44 3.93 -35.86
CA GLU A 187 -11.76 4.01 -36.46
C GLU A 187 -12.60 2.80 -36.03
N SER A 188 -13.90 3.03 -35.95
CA SER A 188 -14.98 2.07 -36.16
C SER A 188 -15.18 0.99 -35.09
N LEU A 189 -16.25 1.16 -34.31
CA LEU A 189 -17.42 0.25 -34.22
C LEU A 189 -18.19 0.53 -32.91
N LEU A 190 -18.94 1.63 -32.90
CA LEU A 190 -20.10 1.79 -32.01
C LEU A 190 -21.35 1.77 -32.90
N SER A 191 -21.64 0.57 -33.41
CA SER A 191 -22.96 0.19 -33.91
C SER A 191 -23.22 -1.20 -33.33
N GLY A 192 -24.12 -1.26 -32.35
CA GLY A 192 -24.33 -2.44 -31.52
C GLY A 192 -25.51 -2.24 -30.59
N SER A 193 -26.63 -1.87 -31.22
CA SER A 193 -27.97 -1.76 -30.66
C SER A 193 -28.42 -3.08 -30.01
N ASN A 194 -29.27 -2.94 -28.98
CA ASN A 194 -30.23 -3.94 -28.51
C ASN A 194 -29.69 -5.18 -27.77
N LEU A 195 -29.48 -5.03 -26.46
CA LEU A 195 -29.49 -6.13 -25.48
C LEU A 195 -30.58 -5.93 -24.40
N PHE A 196 -31.69 -5.26 -24.73
CA PHE A 196 -32.91 -5.36 -23.95
C PHE A 196 -33.66 -6.63 -24.39
N GLY A 197 -33.45 -7.72 -23.64
CA GLY A 197 -34.28 -8.91 -23.73
C GLY A 197 -35.72 -8.63 -23.26
N PRO A 198 -36.70 -9.44 -23.68
CA PRO A 198 -38.10 -9.24 -23.30
C PRO A 198 -38.28 -9.34 -21.79
N LEU A 199 -38.97 -8.33 -21.24
CA LEU A 199 -39.39 -8.24 -19.85
C LEU A 199 -40.22 -9.47 -19.49
N ILE A 200 -39.70 -10.34 -18.63
CA ILE A 200 -40.46 -11.47 -18.08
C ILE A 200 -41.49 -10.87 -17.11
N PRO A 201 -42.81 -11.06 -17.32
CA PRO A 201 -43.80 -10.59 -16.36
C PRO A 201 -43.65 -11.37 -15.05
N LEU A 202 -43.32 -10.65 -13.98
CA LEU A 202 -43.33 -11.16 -12.61
C LEU A 202 -44.75 -11.65 -12.28
N LYS A 203 -44.87 -12.97 -12.13
CA LYS A 203 -46.11 -13.63 -11.72
C LYS A 203 -46.35 -13.30 -10.24
N SER A 204 -47.42 -12.56 -9.94
CA SER A 204 -47.78 -12.19 -8.58
C SER A 204 -47.99 -13.44 -7.70
N PRO A 205 -47.50 -13.46 -6.44
CA PRO A 205 -47.62 -14.60 -5.56
C PRO A 205 -49.06 -14.79 -5.03
N ASP A 206 -49.50 -16.05 -5.00
CA ASP A 206 -50.89 -16.54 -4.85
C ASP A 206 -51.51 -16.42 -3.44
N TRP A 207 -50.92 -15.63 -2.54
CA TRP A 207 -51.44 -15.51 -1.16
C TRP A 207 -52.60 -14.50 -1.02
N ALA A 208 -52.94 -13.76 -2.08
CA ALA A 208 -53.96 -12.71 -2.06
C ALA A 208 -55.42 -13.19 -2.30
N LYS A 209 -55.71 -14.50 -2.25
CA LYS A 209 -57.03 -15.07 -2.60
C LYS A 209 -57.84 -15.69 -1.45
N LYS A 210 -57.59 -15.35 -0.20
CA LYS A 210 -58.50 -15.70 0.90
C LYS A 210 -58.91 -14.47 1.71
N GLY A 211 -60.07 -13.94 1.36
CA GLY A 211 -60.74 -12.84 2.06
C GLY A 211 -62.10 -12.59 1.43
N GLY A 212 -63.02 -13.52 1.65
CA GLY A 212 -64.43 -13.48 1.21
C GLY A 212 -65.17 -14.64 1.82
#